data_AF-A0A9E2FV95-F1
#
_entry.id   AF-A0A9E2FV95-F1
#
_cell.length_a   1.000
_cell.length_b   1.000
_cell.length_c   1.000
_cell.angle_alpha   90.00
_cell.angle_beta   90.00
_cell.angle_gamma   90.00
#
_symmetry.space_group_name_H-M   'P 1'
#
loop_
_entity.id
_entity.type
_entity.pdbx_description
1 polymer ?
#
loop_
_entity_poly.entity_id
_entity_poly.type
_entity_poly.pdbx_seq_one_letter_code
_entity_poly.pdbx_strand_id
1 'polypeptide(L)'
;DVSQIILPTDMSYDEVPDEAIYFKEINPCGFLCNENHPFSKVERFGHWYFCKGQDKKAGIHSSEMKWRLFTKDKDLALQTAQAHIE
;
A
#
# COMPACT_ATOMS: atom_id res chain seq x y z
N ASP A 1 16.08 -2.66 -8.25
CA ASP A 1 15.26 -3.84 -7.95
C ASP A 1 15.20 -3.98 -6.43
N VAL A 2 14.08 -3.63 -5.81
CA VAL A 2 13.86 -3.67 -4.34
C VAL A 2 12.73 -4.65 -4.01
N SER A 3 12.64 -5.74 -4.77
CA SER A 3 11.52 -6.69 -4.74
C SER A 3 11.49 -7.65 -3.54
N GLN A 4 12.47 -7.62 -2.62
CA GLN A 4 12.56 -8.59 -1.52
C GLN A 4 13.14 -7.96 -0.23
N ILE A 5 12.46 -6.96 0.35
CA ILE A 5 12.77 -6.56 1.73
C ILE A 5 12.11 -7.58 2.67
N ILE A 6 12.94 -8.40 3.31
CA ILE A 6 12.58 -9.29 4.42
C ILE A 6 11.95 -8.40 5.50
N LEU A 7 10.70 -8.68 5.87
CA LEU A 7 10.06 -7.99 6.99
C LEU A 7 10.92 -8.19 8.25
N PRO A 8 11.08 -7.17 9.11
CA PRO A 8 11.71 -7.38 10.41
C PRO A 8 11.00 -8.54 11.11
N THR A 9 11.77 -9.46 11.68
CA THR A 9 11.28 -10.69 12.35
C THR A 9 10.20 -10.41 13.40
N ASP A 10 10.20 -9.19 13.94
CA ASP A 10 9.29 -8.72 14.97
C ASP A 10 7.89 -8.37 14.44
N MET A 11 7.70 -8.30 13.12
CA MET A 11 6.40 -8.03 12.50
C MET A 11 5.89 -9.26 11.76
N SER A 12 5.11 -10.05 12.49
CA SER A 12 4.30 -11.10 11.87
C SER A 12 3.22 -10.48 10.97
N TYR A 13 2.91 -11.11 9.84
CA TYR A 13 1.79 -10.70 8.98
C TYR A 13 0.42 -10.70 9.69
N ASP A 14 0.34 -11.27 10.90
CA ASP A 14 -0.84 -11.37 11.75
C ASP A 14 -0.98 -10.18 12.73
N GLU A 15 -0.04 -9.25 12.77
CA GLU A 15 -0.22 -8.03 13.56
C GLU A 15 -1.31 -7.14 12.96
N VAL A 16 -2.18 -6.62 13.84
CA VAL A 16 -3.14 -5.58 13.49
C VAL A 16 -2.38 -4.25 13.46
N PRO A 17 -2.51 -3.43 12.41
CA PRO A 17 -1.87 -2.12 12.40
C PRO A 17 -2.42 -1.25 13.53
N ASP A 18 -1.54 -0.48 14.16
CA ASP A 18 -1.94 0.51 15.15
C ASP A 18 -2.86 1.57 14.52
N GLU A 19 -2.60 1.89 13.25
CA GLU A 19 -3.26 3.00 12.55
C GLU A 19 -3.19 2.84 11.03
N ALA A 20 -4.28 3.16 10.34
CA ALA A 20 -4.30 3.39 8.89
C ALA A 20 -4.08 4.89 8.63
N ILE A 21 -2.90 5.26 8.15
CA ILE A 21 -2.50 6.67 8.00
C ILE A 21 -2.97 7.25 6.67
N TYR A 22 -2.99 6.42 5.63
CA TYR A 22 -3.37 6.83 4.29
C TYR A 22 -4.09 5.70 3.58
N PHE A 23 -5.16 6.03 2.87
CA PHE A 23 -5.82 5.13 1.95
C PHE A 23 -6.41 5.94 0.80
N LYS A 24 -6.16 5.49 -0.43
CA LYS A 24 -6.78 6.02 -1.64
C LYS A 24 -7.01 4.88 -2.63
N GLU A 25 -8.15 4.89 -3.27
CA GLU A 25 -8.56 3.92 -4.28
C GLU A 25 -9.14 4.66 -5.48
N ILE A 26 -8.82 4.20 -6.69
CA ILE A 26 -9.42 4.68 -7.93
C ILE A 26 -10.52 3.71 -8.32
N ASN A 27 -11.73 3.97 -7.84
CA ASN A 27 -12.92 3.16 -8.11
C ASN A 27 -13.94 3.96 -8.94
N PRO A 28 -13.84 3.96 -10.29
CA PRO A 28 -14.84 4.54 -11.18
C PRO A 28 -16.09 3.65 -11.32
N CYS A 29 -16.03 2.38 -10.92
CA CYS A 29 -17.10 1.40 -11.06
C CYS A 29 -18.19 1.55 -9.98
N GLY A 30 -17.86 2.20 -8.86
CA GLY A 30 -18.75 2.45 -7.75
C GLY A 30 -18.68 1.37 -6.66
N PHE A 31 -19.42 1.61 -5.58
CA PHE A 31 -19.34 0.83 -4.34
C PHE A 31 -19.69 -0.66 -4.48
N LEU A 32 -20.52 -1.03 -5.46
CA LEU A 32 -20.97 -2.42 -5.65
C LEU A 32 -19.98 -3.29 -6.44
N CYS A 33 -18.94 -2.68 -7.05
CA CYS A 33 -17.92 -3.44 -7.74
C CYS A 33 -16.97 -4.10 -6.72
N ASN A 34 -16.87 -5.42 -6.77
CA ASN A 34 -15.99 -6.21 -5.91
C ASN A 34 -14.71 -6.68 -6.63
N GLU A 35 -14.45 -6.16 -7.83
CA GLU A 35 -13.23 -6.42 -8.58
C GLU A 35 -12.06 -5.57 -8.05
N ASN A 36 -10.85 -5.89 -8.52
CA ASN A 36 -9.65 -5.21 -8.06
C ASN A 36 -9.54 -3.79 -8.64
N HIS A 37 -9.18 -2.81 -7.84
CA HIS A 37 -8.96 -1.45 -8.30
C HIS A 37 -7.57 -0.98 -7.88
N PRO A 38 -6.92 -0.09 -8.66
CA PRO A 38 -5.71 0.57 -8.21
C PRO A 38 -5.97 1.26 -6.87
N PHE A 39 -5.12 0.96 -5.91
CA PHE A 39 -5.21 1.51 -4.56
C PHE A 39 -3.82 1.72 -3.99
N SER A 40 -3.73 2.55 -2.95
CA SER A 40 -2.53 2.81 -2.20
C SER A 40 -2.88 3.00 -0.73
N LYS A 41 -2.15 2.32 0.15
CA LYS A 41 -2.42 2.30 1.59
C LYS A 41 -1.11 2.40 2.38
N VAL A 42 -1.14 3.15 3.49
CA VAL A 42 -0.07 3.21 4.49
C VAL A 42 -0.63 2.85 5.86
N GLU A 43 -0.01 1.86 6.49
CA GLU A 43 -0.35 1.33 7.80
C GLU A 43 0.84 1.46 8.76
N ARG A 44 0.60 1.81 10.03
CA ARG A 44 1.64 1.93 11.05
C ARG A 44 1.64 0.72 11.98
N PHE A 45 2.84 0.23 12.28
CA PHE A 45 3.11 -0.86 13.21
C PHE A 45 4.25 -0.41 14.14
N GLY A 46 3.91 0.11 15.32
CA GLY A 46 4.86 0.76 16.20
C GLY A 46 5.60 1.91 15.50
N HIS A 47 6.90 1.74 15.28
CA HIS A 47 7.79 2.70 14.60
C HIS A 47 7.95 2.46 13.09
N TRP A 48 7.25 1.48 12.54
CA TRP A 48 7.34 1.11 11.14
C TRP A 48 6.09 1.52 10.37
N TYR A 49 6.31 1.82 9.09
CA TYR A 49 5.28 2.17 8.12
C TYR A 49 5.33 1.17 6.97
N PHE A 50 4.22 0.50 6.75
CA PHE A 50 4.03 -0.42 5.64
C PHE A 50 3.15 0.23 4.58
N CYS A 51 3.72 0.43 3.40
CA CYS A 51 3.00 0.92 2.23
C CYS A 51 2.77 -0.22 1.26
N LYS A 52 1.57 -0.34 0.72
CA LYS A 52 1.24 -1.32 -0.33
C LYS A 52 0.14 -0.80 -1.23
N GLY A 53 0.11 -1.33 -2.45
CA GLY A 53 -0.91 -0.97 -3.40
C GLY A 53 -0.75 -1.63 -4.76
N GLN A 54 -1.56 -1.14 -5.69
CA GLN A 54 -1.43 -1.35 -7.11
C GLN A 54 -1.32 0.02 -7.79
N ASP A 55 -0.34 0.18 -8.66
CA ASP A 55 -0.11 1.44 -9.36
C ASP A 55 -1.31 1.82 -10.24
N LYS A 56 -1.68 3.10 -10.30
CA LYS A 56 -2.73 3.62 -11.17
C LYS A 56 -2.54 3.22 -12.64
N LYS A 57 -1.29 3.09 -13.10
CA LYS A 57 -0.95 2.69 -14.48
C LYS A 57 -1.30 1.23 -14.78
N ALA A 58 -1.55 0.39 -13.77
CA ALA A 58 -1.99 -0.98 -13.97
C ALA A 58 -3.34 -1.06 -14.71
N GLY A 59 -4.17 -0.03 -14.56
CA GLY A 59 -5.55 0.00 -15.05
C GLY A 59 -6.54 -0.64 -14.08
N ILE A 60 -7.82 -0.35 -14.31
CA ILE A 60 -8.95 -0.89 -13.53
C ILE A 60 -9.04 -2.41 -13.73
N HIS A 61 -9.30 -3.17 -12.66
CA HIS A 61 -9.43 -4.64 -12.65
C HIS A 61 -8.17 -5.44 -13.00
N SER A 62 -7.02 -4.76 -13.14
CA SER A 62 -5.74 -5.42 -13.39
C SER A 62 -5.22 -6.17 -12.15
N SER A 63 -4.38 -7.18 -12.32
CA SER A 63 -3.63 -7.82 -11.22
C SER A 63 -2.17 -7.38 -11.14
N GLU A 64 -1.71 -6.57 -12.10
CA GLU A 64 -0.31 -6.24 -12.32
C GLU A 64 0.14 -5.02 -11.53
N MET A 65 1.46 -4.74 -11.54
CA MET A 65 2.08 -3.56 -10.93
C MET A 65 1.74 -3.37 -9.45
N LYS A 66 1.63 -4.49 -8.73
CA LYS A 66 1.59 -4.50 -7.27
C LYS A 66 2.93 -4.05 -6.71
N TRP A 67 2.88 -3.24 -5.67
CA TRP A 67 4.07 -2.69 -5.05
C TRP A 67 3.93 -2.69 -3.52
N ARG A 68 5.07 -2.65 -2.86
CA ARG A 68 5.18 -2.56 -1.42
C ARG A 68 6.46 -1.83 -1.02
N LEU A 69 6.39 -1.06 0.05
CA LEU A 69 7.53 -0.42 0.69
C LEU A 69 7.40 -0.60 2.20
N PHE A 70 8.52 -0.81 2.85
CA PHE A 70 8.61 -0.89 4.29
C PHE A 70 9.69 0.08 4.79
N THR A 71 9.36 0.95 5.74
CA THR A 71 10.26 2.02 6.18
C THR A 71 9.96 2.49 7.60
N LYS A 72 10.95 3.03 8.31
CA LYS A 72 10.74 3.78 9.57
C LYS A 72 10.41 5.26 9.34
N ASP A 73 10.60 5.73 8.11
CA ASP A 73 10.38 7.11 7.71
C ASP A 73 8.94 7.31 7.25
N LYS A 74 8.18 8.10 8.03
CA LYS A 74 6.77 8.40 7.75
C LYS A 74 6.59 9.20 6.46
N ASP A 75 7.47 10.15 6.20
CA ASP A 75 7.33 11.06 5.07
C ASP A 75 7.64 10.31 3.77
N LEU A 76 8.68 9.46 3.77
CA LEU A 76 8.96 8.57 2.65
C LEU A 76 7.78 7.62 2.38
N ALA A 77 7.16 7.08 3.44
CA ALA A 77 6.00 6.21 3.32
C ALA A 77 4.82 6.90 2.62
N LEU A 78 4.50 8.12 3.04
CA LEU A 78 3.41 8.93 2.48
C LEU A 78 3.70 9.37 1.03
N GLN A 79 4.90 9.86 0.75
CA GLN A 79 5.31 10.29 -0.59
C GLN A 79 5.26 9.13 -1.57
N THR A 80 5.77 7.96 -1.18
CA THR A 80 5.71 6.75 -2.01
C THR A 80 4.26 6.35 -2.29
N ALA A 81 3.41 6.36 -1.26
CA ALA A 81 2.01 6.00 -1.42
C ALA A 81 1.26 6.94 -2.37
N GLN A 82 1.48 8.24 -2.28
CA GLN A 82 0.90 9.23 -3.19
C GLN A 82 1.43 9.07 -4.62
N ALA A 83 2.74 8.90 -4.80
CA ALA A 83 3.36 8.78 -6.12
C ALA A 83 2.83 7.62 -6.98
N HIS A 84 2.30 6.56 -6.35
CA HIS A 84 1.75 5.40 -7.06
C HIS A 84 0.27 5.53 -7.44
N ILE A 85 -0.47 6.50 -6.90
CA ILE A 85 -1.93 6.57 -7.05
C ILE A 85 -2.44 7.94 -7.54
N GLU A 86 -1.65 8.99 -7.41
CA GLU A 86 -1.99 10.34 -7.92
C GLU A 86 -1.61 10.48 -9.40
#